data_AF-A0A820F0H2-F1
#
_entry.id   AF-A0A820F0H2-F1
#
_cell.length_a   1.000
_cell.length_b   1.000
_cell.length_c   1.000
_cell.angle_alpha   90.00
_cell.angle_beta   90.00
_cell.angle_gamma   90.00
#
_symmetry.space_group_name_H-M   'P 1'
#
loop_
_entity.id
_entity.type
_entity.pdbx_description
1 polymer ?
#
loop_
_entity_poly.entity_id
_entity_poly.type
_entity_poly.pdbx_seq_one_letter_code
_entity_poly.pdbx_strand_id
1 'polypeptide(L)'
;MANLLHRLNSSASDANFKLSCDIVLSKFVPLEKSIIDSILAYNNFDQAEIILPDGRTYVWYFAIGSMINPISLYLRDLIPIMSYPTTCKDHKLVFRGSGGMADFEACPGAEFDGVIHLLSKEHMTNLDLIEFTYHRIKVKCIDYQGQYHTAYAYQMNIKDQLPDVPYERYLDIIIKGCEYFKVRSEYINRLKDEQPVIPRKQPSNFQSFKDFPSDAYYSIDDLQKHNGDDHSLPLWISVNGKILEYAGLPPNDHPDYKYQQSSYTFFKQKLAGREITGIAAKGLYDPLYKIPLNDEDICDQHRAQIEDFYYDILGSAQNKVYWKLIGRLRQLNNSS
;
A
#
# COMPACT_ATOMS: atom_id res chain seq x y z
N MET A 1 -1.43 31.74 -5.33
CA MET A 1 -1.32 30.48 -6.09
C MET A 1 0.12 30.01 -5.97
N ALA A 2 0.39 29.06 -5.06
CA ALA A 2 1.74 28.52 -4.91
C ALA A 2 2.13 27.75 -6.19
N ASN A 3 3.37 27.90 -6.62
CA ASN A 3 3.93 27.38 -7.87
C ASN A 3 3.66 25.87 -8.02
N LEU A 4 2.68 25.49 -8.84
CA LEU A 4 2.26 24.10 -9.10
C LEU A 4 3.25 23.32 -9.98
N LEU A 5 4.23 24.01 -10.58
CA LEU A 5 5.09 23.51 -11.68
C LEU A 5 6.08 22.37 -11.32
N HIS A 6 6.19 21.94 -10.06
CA HIS A 6 7.19 20.94 -9.65
C HIS A 6 6.65 19.77 -8.81
N ARG A 7 5.33 19.58 -8.71
CA ARG A 7 4.76 18.66 -7.71
C ARG A 7 5.05 17.17 -7.91
N LEU A 8 5.18 16.69 -9.15
CA LEU A 8 5.26 15.24 -9.41
C LEU A 8 6.35 14.87 -10.42
N ASN A 9 7.09 15.85 -10.93
CA ASN A 9 8.12 15.62 -11.94
C ASN A 9 9.51 15.56 -11.30
N SER A 10 9.74 14.53 -10.50
CA SER A 10 11.11 14.17 -10.11
C SER A 10 11.62 13.14 -11.10
N SER A 11 12.60 13.52 -11.91
CA SER A 11 13.30 12.60 -12.81
C SER A 11 13.84 11.36 -12.07
N ALA A 12 14.08 11.48 -10.76
CA ALA A 12 14.41 10.38 -9.86
C ALA A 12 13.28 9.34 -9.73
N SER A 13 12.03 9.78 -9.50
CA SER A 13 10.85 8.89 -9.46
C SER A 13 10.68 8.11 -10.75
N ASP A 14 10.79 8.80 -11.90
CA ASP A 14 10.70 8.17 -13.23
C ASP A 14 11.79 7.11 -13.44
N ALA A 15 13.04 7.46 -13.14
CA ALA A 15 14.18 6.58 -13.32
C ALA A 15 14.08 5.33 -12.43
N ASN A 16 13.74 5.51 -11.15
CA ASN A 16 13.62 4.41 -10.20
C ASN A 16 12.38 3.54 -10.49
N PHE A 17 11.26 4.13 -10.89
CA PHE A 17 10.09 3.37 -11.31
C PHE A 17 10.40 2.51 -12.54
N LYS A 18 11.05 3.07 -13.56
CA LYS A 18 11.47 2.31 -14.74
C LYS A 18 12.38 1.14 -14.38
N LEU A 19 13.42 1.40 -13.58
CA LEU A 19 14.33 0.35 -13.11
C LEU A 19 13.58 -0.74 -12.31
N SER A 20 12.63 -0.33 -11.46
CA SER A 20 11.80 -1.26 -10.69
C SER A 20 10.95 -2.14 -11.62
N CYS A 21 10.37 -1.56 -12.68
CA CYS A 21 9.62 -2.31 -13.68
C CYS A 21 10.50 -3.33 -14.40
N ASP A 22 11.70 -2.94 -14.82
CA ASP A 22 12.64 -3.85 -15.49
C ASP A 22 13.01 -5.04 -14.58
N ILE A 23 13.31 -4.76 -13.31
CA ILE A 23 13.60 -5.79 -12.29
C ILE A 23 12.40 -6.72 -12.09
N VAL A 24 11.21 -6.16 -11.88
CA VAL A 24 9.99 -6.94 -11.62
C VAL A 24 9.59 -7.78 -12.84
N LEU A 25 9.61 -7.19 -14.04
CA LEU A 25 9.30 -7.89 -15.29
C LEU A 25 10.27 -9.05 -15.57
N SER A 26 11.56 -8.90 -15.23
CA SER A 26 12.54 -9.99 -15.36
C SER A 26 12.24 -11.20 -14.47
N LYS A 27 11.47 -11.02 -13.39
CA LYS A 27 11.07 -12.09 -12.47
C LYS A 27 9.75 -12.75 -12.86
N PHE A 28 9.02 -12.17 -13.81
CA PHE A 28 7.77 -12.71 -14.27
C PHE A 28 7.98 -13.70 -15.43
N VAL A 29 7.35 -14.86 -15.31
CA VAL A 29 7.16 -15.78 -16.43
C VAL A 29 5.75 -15.54 -16.95
N PRO A 30 5.58 -14.87 -18.10
CA PRO A 30 4.26 -14.65 -18.68
C PRO A 30 3.59 -15.99 -18.95
N LEU A 31 2.30 -16.09 -18.66
CA LEU A 31 1.52 -17.24 -19.11
C LEU A 31 1.48 -17.27 -20.64
N GLU A 32 1.52 -18.47 -21.19
CA GLU A 32 1.37 -18.64 -22.63
C GLU A 32 0.04 -18.05 -23.09
N LYS A 33 0.07 -17.35 -24.23
CA LYS A 33 -1.13 -16.73 -24.80
C LYS A 33 -2.29 -17.73 -24.98
N SER A 34 -1.98 -18.96 -25.37
CA SER A 34 -2.94 -20.06 -25.49
C SER A 34 -3.71 -20.33 -24.18
N ILE A 35 -3.03 -20.24 -23.04
CA ILE A 35 -3.63 -20.42 -21.71
C ILE A 35 -4.56 -19.24 -21.41
N ILE A 36 -4.10 -18.00 -21.65
CA ILE A 36 -4.92 -16.79 -21.45
C ILE A 36 -6.17 -16.86 -22.33
N ASP A 37 -6.02 -17.17 -23.62
CA ASP A 37 -7.13 -17.31 -24.56
C ASP A 37 -8.12 -18.40 -24.11
N SER A 38 -7.62 -19.52 -23.57
CA SER A 38 -8.47 -20.60 -23.03
C SER A 38 -9.26 -20.18 -21.80
N ILE A 39 -8.73 -19.29 -20.96
CA ILE A 39 -9.44 -18.72 -19.81
C ILE A 39 -10.53 -17.76 -20.33
N LEU A 40 -10.15 -16.85 -21.23
CA LEU A 40 -11.05 -15.82 -21.76
C LEU A 40 -12.18 -16.38 -22.62
N ALA A 41 -12.05 -17.59 -23.17
CA ALA A 41 -13.13 -18.29 -23.86
C ALA A 41 -14.37 -18.53 -22.98
N TYR A 42 -14.23 -18.51 -21.65
CA TYR A 42 -15.33 -18.64 -20.68
C TYR A 42 -15.74 -17.30 -20.06
N ASN A 43 -15.22 -16.17 -20.57
CA ASN A 43 -15.52 -14.87 -20.01
C ASN A 43 -16.99 -14.48 -20.26
N ASN A 44 -17.66 -14.05 -19.20
CA ASN A 44 -18.98 -13.42 -19.27
C ASN A 44 -18.84 -11.97 -18.80
N PHE A 45 -19.03 -11.02 -19.72
CA PHE A 45 -18.86 -9.59 -19.45
C PHE A 45 -19.81 -9.03 -18.38
N ASP A 46 -20.92 -9.72 -18.08
CA ASP A 46 -21.85 -9.35 -17.01
C ASP A 46 -21.43 -9.90 -15.62
N GLN A 47 -20.35 -10.67 -15.55
CA GLN A 47 -19.83 -11.27 -14.32
C GLN A 47 -18.41 -10.81 -14.04
N ALA A 48 -18.11 -10.61 -12.76
CA ALA A 48 -16.75 -10.29 -12.29
C ALA A 48 -15.86 -11.54 -12.16
N GLU A 49 -16.38 -12.72 -12.50
CA GLU A 49 -15.72 -14.00 -12.30
C GLU A 49 -15.80 -14.84 -13.57
N ILE A 50 -14.71 -15.55 -13.87
CA ILE A 50 -14.62 -16.56 -14.91
C ILE A 50 -14.45 -17.90 -14.21
N ILE A 51 -15.39 -18.83 -14.43
CA ILE A 51 -15.36 -20.18 -13.86
C ILE A 51 -15.13 -21.16 -14.99
N LEU A 52 -14.00 -21.87 -14.95
CA LEU A 52 -13.66 -22.88 -15.94
C LEU A 52 -14.40 -24.20 -15.67
N PRO A 53 -14.52 -25.11 -16.66
CA PRO A 53 -15.16 -26.41 -16.47
C PRO A 53 -14.51 -27.29 -15.40
N ASP A 54 -13.22 -27.09 -15.13
CA ASP A 54 -12.48 -27.80 -14.09
C ASP A 54 -12.63 -27.18 -12.68
N GLY A 55 -13.45 -26.13 -12.55
CA GLY A 55 -13.73 -25.44 -11.29
C GLY A 55 -12.71 -24.37 -10.91
N ARG A 56 -11.64 -24.15 -11.69
CA ARG A 56 -10.76 -22.99 -11.46
C ARG A 56 -11.53 -21.69 -11.66
N THR A 57 -11.28 -20.73 -10.78
CA THR A 57 -11.93 -19.41 -10.79
C THR A 57 -10.89 -18.31 -10.97
N TYR A 58 -11.21 -17.38 -11.86
CA TYR A 58 -10.48 -16.15 -12.09
C TYR A 58 -11.40 -14.95 -11.85
N VAL A 59 -10.83 -13.83 -11.45
CA VAL A 59 -11.60 -12.69 -10.95
C VAL A 59 -11.11 -11.41 -11.63
N TRP A 60 -12.05 -10.65 -12.19
CA TRP A 60 -11.81 -9.31 -12.69
C TRP A 60 -11.80 -8.32 -11.52
N TYR A 61 -10.67 -7.66 -11.33
CA TYR A 61 -10.46 -6.64 -10.30
C TYR A 61 -10.16 -5.29 -10.95
N PHE A 62 -10.96 -4.27 -10.66
CA PHE A 62 -10.75 -2.89 -11.09
C PHE A 62 -10.00 -2.11 -10.01
N ALA A 63 -8.73 -1.83 -10.27
CA ALA A 63 -7.86 -1.04 -9.41
C ALA A 63 -7.98 0.46 -9.70
N ILE A 64 -8.07 1.25 -8.63
CA ILE A 64 -8.28 2.71 -8.70
C ILE A 64 -7.22 3.52 -7.93
N GLY A 65 -6.48 2.85 -7.04
CA GLY A 65 -5.46 3.45 -6.18
C GLY A 65 -4.09 2.84 -6.44
N SER A 66 -3.31 2.60 -5.37
CA SER A 66 -1.95 2.07 -5.52
C SER A 66 -1.84 0.74 -6.28
N MET A 67 -2.91 -0.06 -6.32
CA MET A 67 -2.91 -1.32 -7.07
C MET A 67 -2.94 -1.16 -8.59
N ILE A 68 -3.15 0.06 -9.12
CA ILE A 68 -2.88 0.35 -10.54
C ILE A 68 -1.39 0.17 -10.85
N ASN A 69 -0.52 0.36 -9.86
CA ASN A 69 0.92 0.31 -10.05
C ASN A 69 1.45 -1.14 -10.04
N PRO A 70 2.15 -1.61 -11.10
CA PRO A 70 2.62 -2.99 -11.20
C PRO A 70 3.63 -3.36 -10.12
N ILE A 71 4.42 -2.40 -9.62
CA ILE A 71 5.37 -2.63 -8.53
C ILE A 71 4.63 -2.82 -7.20
N SER A 72 3.59 -2.02 -6.97
CA SER A 72 2.75 -2.16 -5.76
C SER A 72 2.00 -3.50 -5.73
N LEU A 73 1.56 -4.02 -6.87
CA LEU A 73 1.01 -5.38 -6.98
C LEU A 73 2.06 -6.44 -6.64
N TYR A 74 3.23 -6.37 -7.29
CA TYR A 74 4.32 -7.32 -7.08
C TYR A 74 4.79 -7.37 -5.61
N LEU A 75 4.99 -6.21 -4.98
CA LEU A 75 5.43 -6.11 -3.58
C LEU A 75 4.40 -6.64 -2.57
N ARG A 76 3.18 -6.93 -3.01
CA ARG A 76 2.08 -7.49 -2.22
C ARG A 76 1.71 -8.90 -2.66
N ASP A 77 2.59 -9.54 -3.42
CA ASP A 77 2.43 -10.91 -3.92
C ASP A 77 1.14 -11.08 -4.76
N LEU A 78 0.83 -10.07 -5.57
CA LEU A 78 -0.27 -10.09 -6.53
C LEU A 78 0.28 -10.10 -7.94
N ILE A 79 -0.07 -11.15 -8.69
CA ILE A 79 0.40 -11.36 -10.06
C ILE A 79 -0.80 -11.45 -10.99
N PRO A 80 -1.15 -10.37 -11.69
CA PRO A 80 -2.18 -10.41 -12.71
C PRO A 80 -1.80 -11.32 -13.87
N ILE A 81 -2.77 -12.08 -14.36
CA ILE A 81 -2.68 -12.86 -15.60
C ILE A 81 -2.63 -11.93 -16.80
N MET A 82 -3.44 -10.87 -16.75
CA MET A 82 -3.44 -9.78 -17.72
C MET A 82 -3.93 -8.49 -17.07
N SER A 83 -3.62 -7.36 -17.70
CA SER A 83 -4.06 -6.04 -17.23
C SER A 83 -4.23 -5.08 -18.38
N TYR A 84 -5.23 -4.19 -18.29
CA TYR A 84 -5.50 -3.18 -19.32
C TYR A 84 -6.28 -1.99 -18.74
N PRO A 85 -6.11 -0.78 -19.32
CA PRO A 85 -6.80 0.42 -18.85
C PRO A 85 -8.29 0.39 -19.18
N THR A 86 -9.12 0.91 -18.28
CA THR A 86 -10.57 0.99 -18.46
C THR A 86 -11.16 2.24 -17.80
N THR A 87 -12.39 2.57 -18.15
CA THR A 87 -13.19 3.67 -17.57
C THR A 87 -14.32 3.10 -16.73
N CYS A 88 -14.45 3.52 -15.47
CA CYS A 88 -15.61 3.22 -14.63
C CYS A 88 -16.69 4.29 -14.82
N LYS A 89 -17.94 3.87 -15.09
CA LYS A 89 -19.07 4.75 -15.36
C LYS A 89 -19.91 4.99 -14.11
N ASP A 90 -20.60 6.13 -14.07
CA ASP A 90 -21.55 6.53 -13.02
C ASP A 90 -20.94 6.60 -11.61
N HIS A 91 -19.63 6.82 -11.56
CA HIS A 91 -18.87 6.99 -10.33
C HIS A 91 -17.83 8.08 -10.53
N LYS A 92 -17.43 8.71 -9.43
CA LYS A 92 -16.27 9.61 -9.40
C LYS A 92 -15.24 9.11 -8.38
N LEU A 93 -13.98 9.28 -8.72
CA LEU A 93 -12.87 9.08 -7.80
C LEU A 93 -12.92 10.13 -6.70
N VAL A 94 -12.72 9.70 -5.45
CA VAL A 94 -12.53 10.57 -4.29
C VAL A 94 -11.33 10.07 -3.48
N PHE A 95 -10.83 10.90 -2.57
CA PHE A 95 -9.79 10.51 -1.62
C PHE A 95 -10.31 10.71 -0.19
N ARG A 96 -10.07 9.73 0.67
CA ARG A 96 -10.65 9.66 2.02
C ARG A 96 -9.68 9.07 3.03
N GLY A 97 -9.99 9.32 4.30
CA GLY A 97 -9.28 8.69 5.42
C GLY A 97 -7.88 9.23 5.62
N SER A 98 -7.21 8.69 6.63
CA SER A 98 -5.85 9.09 6.99
C SER A 98 -4.89 8.93 5.80
N GLY A 99 -4.47 10.06 5.24
CA GLY A 99 -3.51 10.12 4.13
C GLY A 99 -4.13 10.12 2.74
N GLY A 100 -5.45 10.34 2.64
CA GLY A 100 -6.18 10.49 1.39
C GLY A 100 -6.02 9.28 0.49
N MET A 101 -6.52 8.13 0.91
CA MET A 101 -6.50 6.90 0.12
C MET A 101 -7.63 6.93 -0.91
N ALA A 102 -7.40 6.30 -2.06
CA ALA A 102 -8.37 6.30 -3.16
C ALA A 102 -9.65 5.53 -2.78
N ASP A 103 -10.78 6.14 -3.07
CA ASP A 103 -12.12 5.58 -2.92
C ASP A 103 -12.99 6.12 -4.06
N PHE A 104 -14.25 5.71 -4.14
CA PHE A 104 -15.15 6.21 -5.16
C PHE A 104 -16.59 6.23 -4.67
N GLU A 105 -17.39 7.14 -5.22
CA GLU A 105 -18.81 7.24 -4.89
C GLU A 105 -19.66 7.30 -6.15
N ALA A 106 -20.89 6.79 -6.02
CA ALA A 106 -21.88 6.84 -7.08
C ALA A 106 -22.14 8.30 -7.46
N CYS A 107 -22.00 8.59 -8.74
CA CYS A 107 -22.21 9.91 -9.31
C CYS A 107 -22.65 9.74 -10.76
N PRO A 108 -23.97 9.67 -11.03
CA PRO A 108 -24.50 9.42 -12.37
C PRO A 108 -23.92 10.40 -13.40
N GLY A 109 -23.46 9.86 -14.53
CA GLY A 109 -22.81 10.64 -15.59
C GLY A 109 -21.34 11.00 -15.34
N ALA A 110 -20.80 10.79 -14.14
CA ALA A 110 -19.36 10.91 -13.91
C ALA A 110 -18.62 9.66 -14.38
N GLU A 111 -17.32 9.84 -14.63
CA GLU A 111 -16.42 8.73 -14.95
C GLU A 111 -15.00 9.01 -14.46
N PHE A 112 -14.26 7.92 -14.23
CA PHE A 112 -12.83 7.97 -13.95
C PHE A 112 -12.14 6.72 -14.49
N ASP A 113 -10.85 6.84 -14.80
CA ASP A 113 -10.08 5.75 -15.38
C ASP A 113 -9.32 4.99 -14.29
N GLY A 114 -9.10 3.71 -14.56
CA GLY A 114 -8.29 2.82 -13.73
C GLY A 114 -7.75 1.67 -14.58
N VAL A 115 -7.37 0.57 -13.92
CA VAL A 115 -6.85 -0.62 -14.60
C VAL A 115 -7.61 -1.84 -14.13
N ILE A 116 -8.05 -2.66 -15.08
CA ILE A 116 -8.56 -4.00 -14.79
C ILE A 116 -7.38 -4.97 -14.74
N HIS A 117 -7.39 -5.83 -13.73
CA HIS A 117 -6.51 -6.97 -13.56
C HIS A 117 -7.34 -8.26 -13.57
N LEU A 118 -6.88 -9.29 -14.30
CA LEU A 118 -7.40 -10.65 -14.14
C LEU A 118 -6.54 -11.39 -13.11
N LEU A 119 -7.13 -11.73 -11.97
CA LEU A 119 -6.44 -12.44 -10.88
C LEU A 119 -6.92 -13.89 -10.77
N SER A 120 -6.05 -14.78 -10.27
CA SER A 120 -6.52 -16.08 -9.77
C SER A 120 -7.36 -15.88 -8.50
N LYS A 121 -8.21 -16.86 -8.16
CA LYS A 121 -8.94 -16.86 -6.88
C LYS A 121 -8.03 -16.72 -5.65
N GLU A 122 -6.84 -17.33 -5.70
CA GLU A 122 -5.84 -17.24 -4.63
C GLU A 122 -5.36 -15.80 -4.44
N HIS A 123 -4.91 -15.14 -5.53
CA HIS A 123 -4.48 -13.74 -5.45
C HIS A 123 -5.63 -12.82 -5.04
N MET A 124 -6.85 -13.08 -5.50
CA MET A 124 -8.02 -12.31 -5.05
C MET A 124 -8.30 -12.48 -3.55
N THR A 125 -8.12 -13.69 -3.02
CA THR A 125 -8.26 -13.96 -1.57
C THR A 125 -7.18 -13.23 -0.78
N ASN A 126 -5.94 -13.19 -1.28
CA ASN A 126 -4.87 -12.39 -0.66
C ASN A 126 -5.21 -10.88 -0.69
N LEU A 127 -5.76 -10.38 -1.80
CA LEU A 127 -6.19 -9.00 -1.92
C LEU A 127 -7.30 -8.64 -0.91
N ASP A 128 -8.24 -9.54 -0.62
CA ASP A 128 -9.23 -9.33 0.44
C ASP A 128 -8.60 -9.12 1.82
N LEU A 129 -7.51 -9.83 2.11
CA LEU A 129 -6.79 -9.68 3.39
C LEU A 129 -6.05 -8.34 3.46
N ILE A 130 -5.59 -7.82 2.32
CA ILE A 130 -4.94 -6.51 2.22
C ILE A 130 -5.98 -5.39 2.37
N GLU A 131 -7.11 -5.50 1.70
CA GLU A 131 -8.18 -4.49 1.64
C GLU A 131 -9.24 -4.69 2.74
N PHE A 132 -8.86 -5.22 3.90
CA PHE A 132 -9.79 -5.63 4.98
C PHE A 132 -10.65 -4.48 5.55
N THR A 133 -10.28 -3.23 5.30
CA THR A 133 -11.03 -2.02 5.69
C THR A 133 -12.06 -1.57 4.63
N TYR A 134 -12.07 -2.23 3.48
CA TYR A 134 -12.97 -1.95 2.37
C TYR A 134 -13.95 -3.11 2.19
N HIS A 135 -15.07 -2.85 1.54
CA HIS A 135 -15.97 -3.89 1.06
C HIS A 135 -15.89 -3.99 -0.46
N ARG A 136 -15.98 -5.23 -0.95
CA ARG A 136 -15.97 -5.52 -2.36
C ARG A 136 -17.33 -5.18 -2.97
N ILE A 137 -17.34 -4.41 -4.06
CA ILE A 137 -18.54 -4.11 -4.84
C ILE A 137 -18.33 -4.41 -6.33
N LYS A 138 -19.41 -4.70 -7.04
CA LYS A 138 -19.37 -4.84 -8.50
C LYS A 138 -19.51 -3.47 -9.14
N VAL A 139 -18.62 -3.15 -10.06
CA VAL A 139 -18.65 -1.93 -10.87
C VAL A 139 -18.71 -2.29 -12.35
N LYS A 140 -19.27 -1.38 -13.15
CA LYS A 140 -19.29 -1.48 -14.61
C LYS A 140 -18.19 -0.64 -15.20
N CYS A 141 -17.33 -1.27 -15.96
CA CYS A 141 -16.22 -0.65 -16.64
C CYS A 141 -16.36 -0.81 -18.15
N ILE A 142 -15.76 0.11 -18.91
CA ILE A 142 -15.66 0.07 -20.36
C ILE A 142 -14.18 0.16 -20.71
N ASP A 143 -13.64 -0.80 -21.44
CA ASP A 143 -12.27 -0.70 -21.94
C ASP A 143 -12.16 0.29 -23.10
N TYR A 144 -10.93 0.61 -23.50
CA TYR A 144 -10.70 1.60 -24.56
C TYR A 144 -11.06 1.09 -25.97
N GLN A 145 -11.53 -0.14 -26.10
CA GLN A 145 -12.09 -0.69 -27.33
C GLN A 145 -13.64 -0.61 -27.32
N GLY A 146 -14.23 -0.10 -26.24
CA GLY A 146 -15.67 0.05 -26.07
C GLY A 146 -16.37 -1.20 -25.54
N GLN A 147 -15.63 -2.23 -25.12
CA GLN A 147 -16.20 -3.45 -24.57
C GLN A 147 -16.48 -3.26 -23.07
N TYR A 148 -17.68 -3.68 -22.66
CA TYR A 148 -18.13 -3.62 -21.27
C TYR A 148 -17.58 -4.78 -20.46
N HIS A 149 -17.28 -4.53 -19.19
CA HIS A 149 -16.87 -5.53 -18.21
C HIS A 149 -17.49 -5.22 -16.85
N THR A 150 -17.97 -6.26 -16.17
CA THR A 150 -18.26 -6.21 -14.74
C THR A 150 -17.02 -6.65 -13.99
N ALA A 151 -16.56 -5.85 -13.03
CA ALA A 151 -15.39 -6.17 -12.21
C ALA A 151 -15.69 -5.89 -10.75
N TYR A 152 -14.93 -6.51 -9.85
CA TYR A 152 -14.93 -6.11 -8.45
C TYR A 152 -14.01 -4.91 -8.22
N ALA A 153 -14.43 -3.99 -7.38
CA ALA A 153 -13.63 -2.90 -6.84
C ALA A 153 -13.81 -2.85 -5.32
N TYR A 154 -12.88 -2.21 -4.62
CA TYR A 154 -12.94 -2.02 -3.17
C TYR A 154 -13.37 -0.60 -2.85
N GLN A 155 -14.43 -0.47 -2.06
CA GLN A 155 -14.99 0.80 -1.63
C GLN A 155 -14.92 0.89 -0.12
N MET A 156 -14.58 2.08 0.41
CA MET A 156 -14.57 2.30 1.85
C MET A 156 -15.99 2.33 2.40
N ASN A 157 -16.14 1.98 3.68
CA ASN A 157 -17.39 2.28 4.38
C ASN A 157 -17.52 3.80 4.61
N ILE A 158 -18.31 4.47 3.76
CA ILE A 158 -18.45 5.94 3.69
C ILE A 158 -18.83 6.57 5.04
N LYS A 159 -19.55 5.86 5.91
CA LYS A 159 -20.01 6.39 7.20
C LYS A 159 -18.87 6.79 8.13
N ASP A 160 -17.68 6.26 7.89
CA ASP A 160 -16.59 6.33 8.85
C ASP A 160 -15.47 7.31 8.45
N GLN A 161 -15.49 7.89 7.23
CA GLN A 161 -14.34 8.66 6.72
C GLN A 161 -14.69 9.93 5.94
N LEU A 162 -14.09 11.04 6.39
CA LEU A 162 -14.18 12.35 5.74
C LEU A 162 -13.31 12.38 4.47
N PRO A 163 -13.68 13.21 3.48
CA PRO A 163 -12.79 13.54 2.37
C PRO A 163 -11.44 14.04 2.90
N ASP A 164 -10.36 13.58 2.28
CA ASP A 164 -9.01 14.00 2.60
C ASP A 164 -8.18 14.16 1.31
N VAL A 165 -7.01 14.76 1.45
CA VAL A 165 -6.09 15.03 0.35
C VAL A 165 -5.02 13.93 0.32
N PRO A 166 -4.77 13.27 -0.83
CA PRO A 166 -3.72 12.26 -0.92
C PRO A 166 -2.35 12.85 -0.66
N TYR A 167 -1.47 12.08 -0.03
CA TYR A 167 -0.04 12.40 -0.06
C TYR A 167 0.50 12.33 -1.49
N GLU A 168 1.41 13.24 -1.82
CA GLU A 168 2.07 13.30 -3.13
C GLU A 168 2.73 11.96 -3.50
N ARG A 169 3.32 11.24 -2.53
CA ARG A 169 3.81 9.87 -2.72
C ARG A 169 2.74 8.94 -3.28
N TYR A 170 1.55 8.95 -2.67
CA TYR A 170 0.47 8.04 -3.04
C TYR A 170 -0.08 8.37 -4.44
N LEU A 171 -0.22 9.66 -4.75
CA LEU A 171 -0.67 10.08 -6.07
C LEU A 171 0.37 9.77 -7.16
N ASP A 172 1.66 9.90 -6.86
CA ASP A 172 2.75 9.52 -7.77
C ASP A 172 2.69 8.03 -8.13
N ILE A 173 2.46 7.15 -7.14
CA ILE A 173 2.27 5.70 -7.38
C ILE A 173 1.14 5.44 -8.37
N ILE A 174 -0.02 6.09 -8.17
CA ILE A 174 -1.19 5.96 -9.05
C ILE A 174 -0.84 6.40 -10.47
N ILE A 175 -0.26 7.59 -10.61
CA ILE A 175 0.11 8.17 -11.90
C ILE A 175 1.11 7.28 -12.65
N LYS A 176 2.15 6.78 -11.98
CA LYS A 176 3.14 5.86 -12.59
C LYS A 176 2.48 4.57 -13.09
N GLY A 177 1.52 4.05 -12.33
CA GLY A 177 0.71 2.90 -12.77
C GLY A 177 -0.14 3.22 -14.01
N CYS A 178 -0.82 4.38 -14.00
CA CYS A 178 -1.60 4.86 -15.15
C CYS A 178 -0.73 5.03 -16.40
N GLU A 179 0.45 5.63 -16.26
CA GLU A 179 1.44 5.79 -17.33
C GLU A 179 1.90 4.43 -17.89
N TYR A 180 2.24 3.50 -17.00
CA TYR A 180 2.67 2.15 -17.37
C TYR A 180 1.61 1.40 -18.20
N PHE A 181 0.36 1.44 -17.75
CA PHE A 181 -0.77 0.79 -18.44
C PHE A 181 -1.39 1.64 -19.55
N LYS A 182 -0.81 2.79 -19.89
CA LYS A 182 -1.26 3.68 -20.97
C LYS A 182 -2.73 4.13 -20.79
N VAL A 183 -3.10 4.45 -19.55
CA VAL A 183 -4.34 5.18 -19.27
C VAL A 183 -4.34 6.51 -20.04
N ARG A 184 -5.53 6.99 -20.45
CA ARG A 184 -5.71 8.22 -21.24
C ARG A 184 -4.93 9.39 -20.64
N SER A 185 -4.20 10.11 -21.49
CA SER A 185 -3.36 11.22 -21.07
C SER A 185 -4.18 12.35 -20.45
N GLU A 186 -5.42 12.56 -20.90
CA GLU A 186 -6.34 13.55 -20.34
C GLU A 186 -6.62 13.26 -18.85
N TYR A 187 -6.84 11.99 -18.50
CA TYR A 187 -7.05 11.58 -17.11
C TYR A 187 -5.78 11.74 -16.27
N ILE A 188 -4.62 11.34 -16.81
CA ILE A 188 -3.33 11.49 -16.13
C ILE A 188 -3.01 12.96 -15.88
N ASN A 189 -3.23 13.83 -16.85
CA ASN A 189 -3.02 15.27 -16.72
C ASN A 189 -3.94 15.87 -15.65
N ARG A 190 -5.23 15.46 -15.63
CA ARG A 190 -6.16 15.86 -14.57
C ARG A 190 -5.64 15.48 -13.18
N LEU A 191 -5.13 14.26 -13.00
CA LEU A 191 -4.51 13.86 -11.73
C LEU A 191 -3.28 14.71 -11.38
N LYS A 192 -2.43 15.05 -12.36
CA LYS A 192 -1.22 15.85 -12.13
C LYS A 192 -1.52 17.31 -11.79
N ASP A 193 -2.48 17.90 -12.50
CA ASP A 193 -2.67 19.34 -12.54
C ASP A 193 -3.80 19.82 -11.60
N GLU A 194 -4.84 19.01 -11.41
CA GLU A 194 -6.05 19.41 -10.71
C GLU A 194 -6.18 18.79 -9.32
N GLN A 195 -5.64 17.58 -9.09
CA GLN A 195 -5.79 16.88 -7.81
C GLN A 195 -4.98 17.56 -6.71
N PRO A 196 -5.60 18.04 -5.62
CA PRO A 196 -4.87 18.51 -4.45
C PRO A 196 -3.99 17.38 -3.87
N VAL A 197 -2.82 17.74 -3.35
CA VAL A 197 -1.89 16.82 -2.68
C VAL A 197 -1.28 17.43 -1.43
N ILE A 198 -0.96 16.58 -0.46
CA ILE A 198 -0.05 16.90 0.65
C ILE A 198 1.38 16.63 0.17
N PRO A 199 2.25 17.65 0.05
CA PRO A 199 3.61 17.46 -0.46
C PRO A 199 4.42 16.45 0.35
N ARG A 200 5.35 15.76 -0.31
CA ARG A 200 6.32 14.92 0.39
C ARG A 200 7.12 15.76 1.39
N LYS A 201 7.26 15.25 2.62
CA LYS A 201 8.13 15.83 3.62
C LYS A 201 9.59 15.75 3.12
N GLN A 202 10.33 16.84 3.25
CA GLN A 202 11.75 16.86 2.89
C GLN A 202 12.57 16.07 3.91
N PRO A 203 13.68 15.42 3.52
CA PRO A 203 14.49 14.61 4.44
C PRO A 203 14.94 15.34 5.71
N SER A 204 15.23 16.64 5.61
CA SER A 204 15.60 17.48 6.75
C SER A 204 14.49 17.64 7.80
N ASN A 205 13.25 17.35 7.42
CA ASN A 205 12.07 17.48 8.26
C ASN A 205 11.60 16.12 8.79
N PHE A 206 12.27 15.02 8.42
CA PHE A 206 11.95 13.69 8.95
C PHE A 206 12.15 13.67 10.46
N GLN A 207 11.16 13.14 11.14
CA GLN A 207 11.17 12.89 12.57
C GLN A 207 11.83 11.54 12.83
N SER A 208 12.38 11.40 14.03
CA SER A 208 13.02 10.19 14.48
C SER A 208 12.67 10.00 15.95
N PHE A 209 12.56 8.75 16.38
CA PHE A 209 12.39 8.43 17.79
C PHE A 209 13.68 8.79 18.55
N LYS A 210 13.58 9.79 19.42
CA LYS A 210 14.68 10.31 20.25
C LYS A 210 14.48 9.85 21.70
N ASP A 211 15.50 10.08 22.53
CA ASP A 211 15.44 9.89 24.00
C ASP A 211 15.35 8.42 24.47
N PHE A 212 16.24 7.56 23.99
CA PHE A 212 16.45 6.20 24.52
C PHE A 212 17.71 6.13 25.40
N PRO A 213 17.80 5.18 26.34
CA PRO A 213 19.03 4.94 27.09
C PRO A 213 20.18 4.57 26.14
N SER A 214 21.27 5.35 26.15
CA SER A 214 22.39 5.19 25.21
C SER A 214 23.11 3.84 25.32
N ASP A 215 22.88 3.11 26.40
CA ASP A 215 23.46 1.82 26.78
C ASP A 215 22.48 0.63 26.60
N ALA A 216 21.22 0.88 26.22
CA ALA A 216 20.23 -0.18 26.02
C ALA A 216 20.29 -0.77 24.60
N TYR A 217 20.96 -1.92 24.48
CA TYR A 217 21.07 -2.66 23.22
C TYR A 217 20.61 -4.11 23.33
N TYR A 218 19.73 -4.51 22.41
CA TYR A 218 19.10 -5.81 22.37
C TYR A 218 19.51 -6.59 21.11
N SER A 219 19.56 -7.91 21.20
CA SER A 219 19.77 -8.76 20.03
C SER A 219 18.47 -8.94 19.22
N ILE A 220 18.58 -9.46 18.00
CA ILE A 220 17.41 -9.90 17.22
C ILE A 220 16.65 -11.01 17.96
N ASP A 221 17.37 -11.92 18.61
CA ASP A 221 16.78 -13.00 19.40
C ASP A 221 15.99 -12.47 20.60
N ASP A 222 16.47 -11.39 21.23
CA ASP A 222 15.70 -10.71 22.28
C ASP A 222 14.42 -10.13 21.70
N LEU A 223 14.50 -9.39 20.59
CA LEU A 223 13.33 -8.83 19.92
C LEU A 223 12.28 -9.92 19.59
N GLN A 224 12.70 -11.07 19.05
CA GLN A 224 11.80 -12.16 18.65
C GLN A 224 11.01 -12.78 19.81
N LYS A 225 11.52 -12.75 21.05
CA LYS A 225 10.78 -13.23 22.24
C LYS A 225 9.52 -12.39 22.52
N HIS A 226 9.50 -11.14 22.05
CA HIS A 226 8.43 -10.16 22.26
C HIS A 226 7.43 -10.12 21.09
N ASN A 227 7.15 -11.28 20.48
CA ASN A 227 6.22 -11.44 19.36
C ASN A 227 4.73 -11.53 19.80
N GLY A 228 4.49 -11.61 21.11
CA GLY A 228 3.16 -11.70 21.70
C GLY A 228 2.63 -13.12 21.94
N ASP A 229 3.42 -14.16 21.66
CA ASP A 229 3.08 -15.54 21.99
C ASP A 229 3.18 -15.79 23.51
N ASP A 230 4.21 -15.23 24.15
CA ASP A 230 4.32 -15.20 25.61
C ASP A 230 3.58 -13.98 26.17
N HIS A 231 2.44 -14.22 26.81
CA HIS A 231 1.60 -13.18 27.43
C HIS A 231 2.25 -12.48 28.63
N SER A 232 3.34 -13.01 29.18
CA SER A 232 4.10 -12.38 30.27
C SER A 232 5.09 -11.33 29.76
N LEU A 233 5.39 -11.31 28.47
CA LEU A 233 6.28 -10.35 27.84
C LEU A 233 5.48 -9.24 27.12
N PRO A 234 5.94 -7.99 27.15
CA PRO A 234 5.34 -6.92 26.34
C PRO A 234 5.60 -7.16 24.85
N LEU A 235 4.79 -6.55 23.97
CA LEU A 235 5.06 -6.57 22.54
C LEU A 235 6.17 -5.58 22.19
N TRP A 236 7.14 -6.02 21.41
CA TRP A 236 8.17 -5.14 20.85
C TRP A 236 8.11 -5.14 19.33
N ILE A 237 8.43 -3.99 18.74
CA ILE A 237 8.79 -3.87 17.33
C ILE A 237 10.10 -3.10 17.24
N SER A 238 10.84 -3.29 16.15
CA SER A 238 11.97 -2.42 15.83
C SER A 238 11.69 -1.66 14.54
N VAL A 239 11.90 -0.35 14.56
CA VAL A 239 11.79 0.53 13.39
C VAL A 239 13.11 1.23 13.20
N ASN A 240 13.76 0.99 12.07
CA ASN A 240 15.08 1.53 11.74
C ASN A 240 16.09 1.29 12.87
N GLY A 241 16.08 0.06 13.41
CA GLY A 241 16.95 -0.38 14.51
C GLY A 241 16.58 0.17 15.89
N LYS A 242 15.48 0.92 16.04
CA LYS A 242 14.99 1.46 17.31
C LYS A 242 13.86 0.61 17.85
N ILE A 243 13.99 0.13 19.08
CA ILE A 243 13.02 -0.80 19.67
C ILE A 243 11.97 -0.03 20.44
N LEU A 244 10.71 -0.20 20.03
CA LEU A 244 9.54 0.33 20.69
C LEU A 244 8.79 -0.80 21.41
N GLU A 245 8.53 -0.58 22.68
CA GLU A 245 7.73 -1.43 23.56
C GLU A 245 6.30 -0.90 23.63
N TYR A 246 5.31 -1.78 23.46
CA TYR A 246 3.91 -1.47 23.69
C TYR A 246 3.59 -1.52 25.19
N ALA A 247 3.13 -0.42 25.76
CA ALA A 247 2.85 -0.27 27.19
C ALA A 247 1.60 -1.05 27.68
N GLY A 248 0.87 -1.68 26.76
CA GLY A 248 -0.33 -2.47 27.04
C GLY A 248 -1.64 -1.75 26.70
N LEU A 249 -2.73 -2.50 26.80
CA LEU A 249 -4.07 -1.95 26.58
C LEU A 249 -4.48 -1.07 27.77
N PRO A 250 -5.12 0.08 27.53
CA PRO A 250 -5.71 0.84 28.62
C PRO A 250 -6.87 0.04 29.27
N PRO A 251 -7.42 0.49 30.41
CA PRO A 251 -8.65 -0.06 30.98
C PRO A 251 -9.81 -0.06 29.96
N ASN A 252 -10.74 -1.02 30.10
CA ASN A 252 -11.85 -1.21 29.15
C ASN A 252 -12.81 0.00 29.04
N ASP A 253 -12.85 0.85 30.05
CA ASP A 253 -13.64 2.09 30.11
C ASP A 253 -12.90 3.31 29.54
N HIS A 254 -11.62 3.18 29.17
CA HIS A 254 -10.85 4.24 28.53
C HIS A 254 -11.40 4.54 27.12
N PRO A 255 -11.52 5.81 26.71
CA PRO A 255 -12.07 6.17 25.39
C PRO A 255 -11.32 5.52 24.21
N ASP A 256 -10.01 5.29 24.36
CA ASP A 256 -9.18 4.69 23.30
C ASP A 256 -9.14 3.15 23.30
N TYR A 257 -9.81 2.47 24.24
CA TYR A 257 -9.65 1.03 24.42
C TYR A 257 -9.85 0.23 23.13
N LYS A 258 -10.94 0.49 22.40
CA LYS A 258 -11.24 -0.23 21.15
C LYS A 258 -10.19 0.01 20.06
N TYR A 259 -9.76 1.27 19.90
CA TYR A 259 -8.73 1.62 18.94
C TYR A 259 -7.37 0.97 19.28
N GLN A 260 -7.00 0.98 20.56
CA GLN A 260 -5.79 0.32 21.04
C GLN A 260 -5.87 -1.20 20.94
N GLN A 261 -7.03 -1.81 21.18
CA GLN A 261 -7.26 -3.25 20.99
C GLN A 261 -7.09 -3.67 19.53
N SER A 262 -7.64 -2.91 18.59
CA SER A 262 -7.44 -3.14 17.16
C SER A 262 -5.96 -2.97 16.77
N SER A 263 -5.32 -1.91 17.25
CA SER A 263 -3.90 -1.64 17.00
C SER A 263 -3.01 -2.76 17.54
N TYR A 264 -3.18 -3.14 18.81
CA TYR A 264 -2.48 -4.25 19.45
C TYR A 264 -2.63 -5.56 18.65
N THR A 265 -3.85 -5.88 18.22
CA THR A 265 -4.11 -7.09 17.43
C THR A 265 -3.33 -7.06 16.10
N PHE A 266 -3.34 -5.93 15.41
CA PHE A 266 -2.58 -5.74 14.18
C PHE A 266 -1.07 -5.89 14.41
N PHE A 267 -0.50 -5.18 15.38
CA PHE A 267 0.93 -5.25 15.68
C PHE A 267 1.33 -6.67 16.09
N LYS A 268 0.60 -7.32 16.99
CA LYS A 268 0.84 -8.72 17.40
C LYS A 268 0.87 -9.66 16.20
N GLN A 269 -0.14 -9.59 15.33
CA GLN A 269 -0.28 -10.54 14.23
C GLN A 269 0.72 -10.31 13.08
N LYS A 270 1.14 -9.05 12.84
CA LYS A 270 1.85 -8.69 11.62
C LYS A 270 3.30 -8.25 11.85
N LEU A 271 3.62 -7.67 13.00
CA LEU A 271 4.82 -6.87 13.19
C LEU A 271 5.63 -7.21 14.45
N ALA A 272 5.00 -7.75 15.49
CA ALA A 272 5.63 -7.99 16.78
C ALA A 272 6.81 -8.96 16.68
N GLY A 273 7.86 -8.65 17.44
CA GLY A 273 9.12 -9.38 17.47
C GLY A 273 9.96 -9.28 16.21
N ARG A 274 9.79 -8.22 15.40
CA ARG A 274 10.49 -8.03 14.12
C ARG A 274 11.06 -6.63 13.98
N GLU A 275 12.13 -6.52 13.19
CA GLU A 275 12.55 -5.26 12.57
C GLU A 275 11.68 -5.03 11.33
N ILE A 276 10.88 -3.97 11.34
CA ILE A 276 9.77 -3.81 10.40
C ILE A 276 10.10 -2.86 9.24
N THR A 277 11.30 -2.25 9.20
CA THR A 277 11.66 -1.31 8.12
C THR A 277 11.51 -1.94 6.74
N GLY A 278 12.00 -3.17 6.53
CA GLY A 278 11.87 -3.86 5.25
C GLY A 278 10.42 -4.20 4.89
N ILE A 279 9.64 -4.66 5.86
CA ILE A 279 8.20 -4.95 5.67
C ILE A 279 7.44 -3.68 5.30
N ALA A 280 7.72 -2.59 6.02
CA ALA A 280 7.10 -1.30 5.81
C ALA A 280 7.51 -0.67 4.47
N ALA A 281 8.78 -0.78 4.06
CA ALA A 281 9.26 -0.29 2.78
C ALA A 281 8.50 -0.91 1.60
N LYS A 282 8.13 -2.20 1.70
CA LYS A 282 7.28 -2.88 0.70
C LYS A 282 5.86 -2.33 0.69
N GLY A 283 5.24 -2.21 1.87
CA GLY A 283 3.86 -1.70 2.00
C GLY A 283 3.70 -0.22 1.67
N LEU A 284 4.72 0.58 2.00
CA LEU A 284 4.80 2.04 1.84
C LEU A 284 5.67 2.45 0.65
N TYR A 285 5.81 1.56 -0.34
CA TYR A 285 6.55 1.81 -1.59
C TYR A 285 6.48 3.27 -2.05
N ASP A 286 7.63 3.88 -2.33
CA ASP A 286 7.75 5.22 -2.89
C ASP A 286 8.61 5.13 -4.16
N PRO A 287 8.09 5.54 -5.33
CA PRO A 287 8.85 5.59 -6.57
C PRO A 287 10.16 6.40 -6.49
N LEU A 288 10.31 7.28 -5.49
CA LEU A 288 11.56 8.00 -5.25
C LEU A 288 12.77 7.12 -4.89
N TYR A 289 12.55 5.91 -4.39
CA TYR A 289 13.63 5.02 -3.96
C TYR A 289 13.68 3.76 -4.82
N LYS A 290 14.79 3.02 -4.70
CA LYS A 290 14.91 1.68 -5.28
C LYS A 290 13.84 0.76 -4.72
N ILE A 291 13.41 -0.21 -5.52
CA ILE A 291 12.47 -1.25 -5.08
C ILE A 291 13.06 -2.04 -3.89
N PRO A 292 12.36 -2.12 -2.74
CA PRO A 292 12.90 -2.74 -1.53
C PRO A 292 12.70 -4.26 -1.57
N LEU A 293 13.52 -4.96 -2.36
CA LEU A 293 13.46 -6.43 -2.43
C LEU A 293 14.14 -7.06 -1.22
N ASN A 294 15.28 -6.51 -0.83
CA ASN A 294 16.07 -6.89 0.34
C ASN A 294 16.48 -5.66 1.17
N ASP A 295 17.10 -5.87 2.31
CA ASP A 295 17.48 -4.78 3.23
C ASP A 295 18.55 -3.84 2.65
N GLU A 296 19.41 -4.34 1.76
CA GLU A 296 20.44 -3.55 1.10
C GLU A 296 19.87 -2.55 0.07
N ASP A 297 18.64 -2.79 -0.41
CA ASP A 297 17.96 -1.88 -1.34
C ASP A 297 17.42 -0.62 -0.64
N ILE A 298 17.33 -0.65 0.69
CA ILE A 298 16.74 0.40 1.50
C ILE A 298 17.83 1.35 2.01
N CYS A 299 18.07 2.43 1.27
CA CYS A 299 19.03 3.46 1.66
C CYS A 299 18.61 4.20 2.95
N ASP A 300 19.56 4.86 3.60
CA ASP A 300 19.33 5.57 4.87
C ASP A 300 18.18 6.57 4.82
N GLN A 301 18.04 7.29 3.69
CA GLN A 301 16.94 8.23 3.51
C GLN A 301 15.58 7.53 3.47
N HIS A 302 15.47 6.38 2.79
CA HIS A 302 14.25 5.60 2.77
C HIS A 302 13.94 5.03 4.16
N ARG A 303 14.96 4.52 4.87
CA ARG A 303 14.82 4.07 6.27
C ARG A 303 14.30 5.19 7.19
N ALA A 304 14.85 6.40 7.04
CA ALA A 304 14.42 7.58 7.81
C ALA A 304 12.98 8.01 7.45
N GLN A 305 12.58 7.91 6.17
CA GLN A 305 11.19 8.16 5.77
C GLN A 305 10.21 7.15 6.39
N ILE A 306 10.58 5.87 6.41
CA ILE A 306 9.77 4.82 7.05
C ILE A 306 9.66 5.07 8.55
N GLU A 307 10.76 5.46 9.20
CA GLU A 307 10.73 5.84 10.60
C GLU A 307 9.83 7.06 10.85
N ASP A 308 9.93 8.11 10.02
CA ASP A 308 9.07 9.30 10.11
C ASP A 308 7.58 8.94 10.00
N PHE A 309 7.22 8.05 9.08
CA PHE A 309 5.85 7.55 8.97
C PHE A 309 5.37 6.87 10.26
N TYR A 310 6.19 6.00 10.85
CA TYR A 310 5.84 5.38 12.12
C TYR A 310 5.91 6.36 13.30
N TYR A 311 6.72 7.41 13.23
CA TYR A 311 6.73 8.46 14.23
C TYR A 311 5.40 9.21 14.23
N ASP A 312 4.85 9.54 13.06
CA ASP A 312 3.55 10.20 12.97
C ASP A 312 2.41 9.31 13.52
N ILE A 313 2.52 7.98 13.42
CA ILE A 313 1.55 7.03 13.99
C ILE A 313 1.77 6.85 15.50
N LEU A 314 2.96 6.40 15.90
CA LEU A 314 3.28 5.91 17.24
C LEU A 314 3.76 7.01 18.19
N GLY A 315 4.47 8.01 17.66
CA GLY A 315 4.99 9.16 18.40
C GLY A 315 4.00 10.32 18.53
N SER A 316 2.82 10.22 17.92
CA SER A 316 1.76 11.22 18.05
C SER A 316 1.40 11.46 19.52
N ALA A 317 0.89 12.64 19.85
CA ALA A 317 0.50 12.98 21.22
C ALA A 317 -0.48 11.97 21.84
N GLN A 318 -1.33 11.36 21.00
CA GLN A 318 -2.28 10.33 21.40
C GLN A 318 -1.60 8.98 21.66
N ASN A 319 -0.68 8.55 20.79
CA ASN A 319 -0.12 7.20 20.84
C ASN A 319 1.18 7.09 21.65
N LYS A 320 1.88 8.19 21.92
CA LYS A 320 3.15 8.19 22.67
C LYS A 320 3.03 7.66 24.10
N VAL A 321 1.83 7.59 24.66
CA VAL A 321 1.59 6.98 25.99
C VAL A 321 1.53 5.45 25.94
N TYR A 322 1.29 4.88 24.75
CA TYR A 322 1.20 3.43 24.53
C TYR A 322 2.46 2.84 23.92
N TRP A 323 3.38 3.67 23.42
CA TRP A 323 4.63 3.21 22.82
C TRP A 323 5.81 3.88 23.49
N LYS A 324 6.68 3.06 24.07
CA LYS A 324 7.90 3.51 24.74
C LYS A 324 9.11 3.09 23.94
N LEU A 325 9.96 4.04 23.60
CA LEU A 325 11.27 3.73 23.05
C LEU A 325 12.18 3.17 24.17
N ILE A 326 12.65 1.93 24.04
CA ILE A 326 13.40 1.24 25.12
C ILE A 326 14.88 1.01 24.81
N GLY A 327 15.29 1.14 23.55
CA GLY A 327 16.69 0.99 23.16
C GLY A 327 16.85 0.75 21.67
N ARG A 328 17.94 0.08 21.29
CA ARG A 328 18.28 -0.22 19.90
C ARG A 328 18.64 -1.67 19.68
N LEU A 329 18.48 -2.14 18.44
CA LEU A 329 19.11 -3.37 18.01
C LEU A 329 20.63 -3.20 18.01
N ARG A 330 21.35 -4.22 18.50
CA ARG A 330 22.79 -4.31 18.32
C ARG A 330 23.06 -4.37 16.82
N GLN A 331 23.82 -3.40 16.32
CA GLN A 331 24.37 -3.53 14.98
C GLN A 331 25.22 -4.79 14.99
N LEU A 332 24.89 -5.75 14.14
CA LEU A 332 25.85 -6.78 13.79
C LEU A 332 27.03 -6.00 13.23
N ASN A 333 28.18 -6.06 13.92
CA ASN A 333 29.41 -5.53 13.36
C ASN A 333 29.64 -6.34 12.09
N ASN A 334 29.16 -5.82 10.96
CA ASN A 334 29.55 -6.27 9.65
C ASN A 334 31.01 -5.88 9.58
N SER A 335 31.86 -6.81 10.03
CA SER A 335 33.29 -6.74 9.94
C SER A 335 33.61 -6.63 8.45
N SER A 336 33.69 -5.39 7.99
CA SER A 336 34.05 -5.01 6.63
C SER A 336 35.50 -5.30 6.35
#